data_AF-A0A108T251-F1
#
_entry.id   AF-A0A108T251-F1
#
_cell.length_a   1.000
_cell.length_b   1.000
_cell.length_c   1.000
_cell.angle_alpha   90.00
_cell.angle_beta   90.00
_cell.angle_gamma   90.00
#
_symmetry.space_group_name_H-M   'P 1'
#
loop_
_entity.id
_entity.type
_entity.pdbx_description
1 polymer ?
#
loop_
_entity_poly.entity_id
_entity_poly.type
_entity_poly.pdbx_seq_one_letter_code
_entity_poly.pdbx_strand_id
1 'polypeptide(L)' 'MGHKKTIDYWRHPTYFEIKSGEGAIHWLTIDIEKVLKPDGSLKKWFVHTDGLRYNRP' A
#
# COMPACT_ATOMS: atom_id res chain seq x y z
N MET A 1 -18.61 17.79 6.24
CA MET A 1 -17.21 17.57 5.83
C MET A 1 -16.91 16.09 6.04
N GLY A 2 -16.96 15.28 4.99
CA GLY A 2 -16.76 13.84 5.12
C GLY A 2 -15.31 13.54 5.50
N HIS A 3 -15.10 12.83 6.60
CA HIS A 3 -13.77 12.32 6.94
C HIS A 3 -13.30 11.42 5.80
N LYS A 4 -12.19 11.80 5.15
CA LYS A 4 -11.50 10.91 4.19
C LYS A 4 -11.09 9.65 4.95
N LYS A 5 -11.66 8.51 4.57
CA LYS A 5 -11.28 7.22 5.13
C LYS A 5 -10.00 6.76 4.46
N THR A 6 -8.95 6.60 5.24
CA THR A 6 -7.67 6.05 4.79
C THR A 6 -7.50 4.62 5.28
N ILE A 7 -6.60 3.89 4.64
CA ILE A 7 -6.22 2.52 5.02
C ILE A 7 -4.74 2.32 4.76
N ASP A 8 -4.09 1.54 5.62
CA ASP A 8 -2.68 1.21 5.52
C ASP A 8 -2.46 -0.10 4.74
N TYR A 9 -1.46 -0.09 3.89
CA TYR A 9 -0.92 -1.26 3.21
C TYR A 9 0.59 -1.34 3.46
N TRP A 10 1.17 -2.53 3.29
CA TRP A 10 2.57 -2.78 3.56
C TRP A 10 3.25 -3.52 2.40
N ARG A 11 4.57 -3.38 2.28
CA ARG A 11 5.39 -4.21 1.39
C ARG A 11 6.72 -4.57 2.02
N HIS A 12 7.31 -5.65 1.53
CA HIS A 12 8.71 -5.92 1.78
C HIS A 12 9.59 -4.88 1.07
N PRO A 13 10.77 -4.58 1.63
CA PRO A 13 11.80 -3.83 0.93
C PRO A 13 12.28 -4.63 -0.30
N THR A 14 12.74 -3.91 -1.30
CA THR A 14 13.41 -4.44 -2.47
C THR A 14 14.82 -4.91 -2.13
N TYR A 15 15.41 -5.72 -3.00
CA TYR A 15 16.80 -6.15 -2.85
C TYR A 15 17.77 -4.97 -2.71
N PHE A 16 17.55 -3.90 -3.47
CA PHE A 16 18.38 -2.70 -3.44
C PHE A 16 18.24 -1.92 -2.12
N GLU A 17 17.01 -1.77 -1.61
CA GLU A 17 16.75 -1.15 -0.29
C GLU A 17 17.45 -1.94 0.82
N ILE A 18 17.36 -3.28 0.81
CA ILE A 18 18.08 -4.14 1.77
C ILE A 18 19.59 -3.91 1.69
N LYS A 19 20.16 -3.84 0.48
CA LYS A 19 21.61 -3.61 0.29
C LYS A 19 22.07 -2.23 0.75
N SER A 20 21.19 -1.23 0.69
CA SER A 20 21.47 0.15 1.10
C SER A 20 21.27 0.39 2.60
N GLY A 21 20.88 -0.64 3.36
CA GLY A 21 20.57 -0.53 4.79
C GLY A 21 19.13 -0.10 5.10
N GLU A 22 18.26 0.00 4.10
CA GLU A 22 16.85 0.40 4.17
C GLU A 22 15.91 -0.82 4.15
N GLY A 23 16.36 -1.96 4.70
CA GLY A 23 15.63 -3.24 4.67
C GLY A 23 14.39 -3.33 5.57
N ALA A 24 13.74 -2.22 5.91
CA ALA A 24 12.55 -2.19 6.76
C ALA A 24 11.26 -2.45 5.96
N ILE A 25 10.18 -2.86 6.64
CA ILE A 25 8.85 -2.93 6.02
C ILE A 25 8.37 -1.52 5.70
N HIS A 26 7.92 -1.30 4.46
CA HIS A 26 7.36 -0.02 4.04
C HIS A 26 5.86 -0.03 4.25
N TRP A 27 5.35 0.99 4.93
CA TRP A 27 3.92 1.24 5.11
C TRP A 27 3.47 2.39 4.20
N LEU A 28 2.25 2.29 3.69
CA LEU A 28 1.63 3.28 2.83
C LEU A 28 0.17 3.47 3.24
N THR A 29 -0.16 4.70 3.65
CA THR A 29 -1.53 5.13 3.93
C THR A 29 -2.16 5.69 2.66
N ILE A 30 -3.28 5.12 2.21
CA ILE A 30 -3.97 5.52 0.98
C ILE A 30 -5.47 5.75 1.23
N ASP A 31 -6.07 6.65 0.44
CA ASP A 31 -7.53 6.84 0.42
C ASP A 31 -8.23 5.51 0.04
N ILE A 32 -9.24 5.11 0.82
CA ILE A 32 -10.01 3.88 0.59
C ILE A 32 -10.58 3.83 -0.84
N GLU A 33 -11.01 4.97 -1.37
CA GLU A 33 -11.64 5.06 -2.70
C GLU A 33 -10.70 4.57 -3.83
N LYS A 34 -9.38 4.66 -3.66
CA LYS A 34 -8.40 4.20 -4.66
C LYS A 34 -8.22 2.68 -4.68
N VAL A 35 -8.53 2.03 -3.57
CA VAL A 35 -8.36 0.59 -3.37
C VAL A 35 -9.70 -0.15 -3.20
N LEU A 36 -10.81 0.57 -3.28
CA LEU A 36 -12.15 0.02 -3.33
C LEU A 36 -12.39 -0.62 -4.71
N LYS A 37 -13.01 -1.79 -4.71
CA LYS A 37 -13.47 -2.46 -5.91
C LYS A 37 -14.95 -2.09 -6.18
N PRO A 38 -15.46 -2.35 -7.39
CA PRO A 38 -16.86 -2.07 -7.72
C PRO A 38 -17.89 -2.78 -6.82
N ASP A 39 -17.55 -3.93 -6.25
CA ASP A 39 -18.37 -4.69 -5.29
C ASP A 39 -18.34 -4.12 -3.86
N GLY A 40 -17.62 -3.02 -3.63
CA GLY A 40 -17.45 -2.42 -2.31
C GLY A 40 -16.42 -3.13 -1.42
N SER A 41 -15.79 -4.22 -1.89
CA SER A 41 -14.68 -4.86 -1.17
C SER A 41 -13.37 -4.11 -1.41
N LEU A 42 -12.45 -4.21 -0.45
CA LEU A 42 -11.10 -3.63 -0.60
C LEU A 42 -10.19 -4.61 -1.35
N LYS A 43 -9.27 -4.08 -2.16
CA LYS A 43 -8.22 -4.89 -2.81
C LYS A 43 -7.35 -5.55 -1.74
N LYS A 44 -6.95 -6.81 -1.95
CA LYS A 44 -5.99 -7.48 -1.05
C LYS A 44 -4.57 -6.93 -1.24
N TRP A 45 -4.28 -6.45 -2.45
CA TRP A 45 -3.02 -5.82 -2.82
C TRP A 45 -3.27 -4.92 -4.03
N PHE A 46 -2.38 -3.96 -4.25
CA PHE A 46 -2.36 -3.14 -5.45
C PHE A 46 -0.92 -2.75 -5.80
N VAL A 47 -0.69 -2.33 -7.04
CA VAL A 47 0.57 -1.75 -7.47
C VAL A 47 0.44 -0.23 -7.37
N HIS A 48 1.35 0.40 -6.63
CA HIS A 48 1.35 1.85 -6.46
C HIS A 48 2.08 2.55 -7.62
N THR A 49 2.08 3.89 -7.64
CA THR A 49 2.69 4.68 -8.72
C THR A 49 4.21 4.52 -8.82
N ASP A 50 4.84 3.98 -7.79
CA ASP A 50 6.26 3.58 -7.76
C ASP A 50 6.53 2.23 -8.46
N GLY A 51 5.49 1.55 -8.96
CA GLY A 51 5.60 0.24 -9.59
C GLY A 51 5.74 -0.91 -8.59
N LEU A 52 5.65 -0.65 -7.29
CA LEU A 52 5.79 -1.64 -6.24
C LEU A 52 4.42 -2.12 -5.74
N ARG A 53 4.37 -3.40 -5.36
CA ARG A 53 3.14 -4.01 -4.84
C ARG A 53 3.05 -3.83 -3.34
N TYR A 54 1.92 -3.27 -2.91
CA TYR A 54 1.54 -3.11 -1.51
C TYR A 54 0.41 -4.09 -1.18
N ASN A 55 0.48 -4.73 -0.01
CA ASN A 55 -0.45 -5.73 0.48
C ASN A 55 -1.23 -5.17 1.66
N ARG A 56 -2.51 -5.53 1.77
CA ARG A 56 -3.31 -5.21 2.94
C ARG A 56 -2.79 -6.05 4.12
N PRO A 57 -2.71 -5.50 5.34
CA PRO A 57 -2.37 -6.28 6.54
C PRO A 57 -3.35 -7.44 6.78
#